data_AF-A0A815M957-F1
#
_entry.id   AF-A0A815M957-F1
#
_cell.length_a   1.000
_cell.length_b   1.000
_cell.length_c   1.000
_cell.angle_alpha   90.00
_cell.angle_beta   90.00
_cell.angle_gamma   90.00
#
_symmetry.space_group_name_H-M   'P 1'
#
loop_
_entity.id
_entity.type
_entity.pdbx_description
1 polymer ?
#
loop_
_entity_poly.entity_id
_entity_poly.type
_entity_poly.pdbx_seq_one_letter_code
_entity_poly.pdbx_strand_id
1 'polypeptide(L)'
;MALNTTEYALGHRCVWSTCNVTGYPSIYREYKLDCCTLSVPLNYARPNRSITISMSRLSPLQSTSQNNTLFILMGGPGASGWNLLKSAALLIPAQLGL
;
A
#
# COMPACT_ATOMS: atom_id res chain seq x y z
N MET A 1 12.90 18.54 19.54
CA MET A 1 12.92 17.09 19.77
C MET A 1 12.42 16.42 18.52
N ALA A 2 13.22 15.58 17.88
CA ALA A 2 12.72 14.68 16.85
C ALA A 2 11.87 13.61 17.56
N LEU A 3 10.62 13.41 17.13
CA LEU A 3 9.81 12.29 17.61
C LEU A 3 10.55 10.99 17.33
N ASN A 4 10.48 10.04 18.27
CA ASN A 4 10.94 8.68 17.99
C ASN A 4 10.12 8.14 16.80
N THR A 5 10.79 7.58 15.79
CA THR A 5 10.17 7.07 14.56
C THR A 5 9.03 6.09 14.87
N THR A 6 9.16 5.30 15.94
CA THR A 6 8.13 4.36 16.40
C THR A 6 6.88 5.09 16.89
N GLU A 7 7.00 6.14 17.70
CA GLU A 7 5.85 6.92 18.19
C GLU A 7 5.12 7.61 17.03
N TYR A 8 5.87 8.16 16.07
CA TYR A 8 5.30 8.77 14.88
C TYR A 8 4.49 7.74 14.07
N ALA A 9 5.05 6.55 13.83
CA ALA A 9 4.39 5.48 13.10
C ALA A 9 3.13 4.95 13.81
N LEU A 10 3.13 4.89 15.15
CA LEU A 10 1.97 4.47 15.93
C LEU A 10 0.83 5.50 15.88
N GLY A 11 1.14 6.80 15.81
CA GLY A 11 0.15 7.87 15.69
C GLY A 11 -0.40 8.09 14.28
N HIS A 12 0.33 7.66 13.24
CA HIS A 12 -0.03 7.89 11.83
C HIS A 12 -0.16 6.56 11.09
N ARG A 13 -0.96 5.64 11.62
CA ARG A 13 -1.11 4.30 11.02
C ARG A 13 -1.93 4.36 9.73
N CYS A 14 -1.48 3.57 8.76
CA CYS A 14 -2.28 3.19 7.60
C CYS A 14 -3.39 2.21 8.06
N VAL A 15 -4.64 2.67 8.08
CA VAL A 15 -5.81 1.85 8.35
C VAL A 15 -6.36 1.34 7.02
N TRP A 16 -6.32 0.03 6.81
CA TRP A 16 -6.72 -0.59 5.55
C TRP A 16 -8.24 -0.72 5.45
N SER A 17 -8.78 -0.36 4.29
CA SER A 17 -10.18 -0.56 3.94
C SER A 17 -10.31 -0.97 2.47
N THR A 18 -11.42 -1.58 2.09
CA THR A 18 -11.72 -1.87 0.68
C THR A 18 -11.65 -0.60 -0.16
N CYS A 19 -10.90 -0.62 -1.26
CA CYS A 19 -10.83 0.53 -2.17
C CYS A 19 -12.17 0.75 -2.90
N ASN A 20 -12.61 1.99 -3.00
CA ASN A 20 -13.71 2.37 -3.90
C ASN A 20 -13.16 2.62 -5.31
N VAL A 21 -12.91 1.54 -6.07
CA VAL A 21 -12.43 1.61 -7.45
C VAL A 21 -13.44 0.98 -8.41
N THR A 22 -13.70 1.64 -9.53
CA THR A 22 -14.50 1.10 -10.63
C THR A 22 -13.60 0.47 -11.70
N GLY A 23 -14.11 -0.55 -12.39
CA GLY A 23 -13.37 -1.22 -13.47
C GLY A 23 -12.19 -2.08 -13.01
N TYR A 24 -12.23 -2.60 -11.78
CA TYR A 24 -11.24 -3.57 -11.30
C TYR A 24 -11.42 -4.92 -12.05
N PRO A 25 -10.42 -5.35 -12.83
CA PRO A 25 -10.52 -6.56 -13.66
C PRO A 25 -10.89 -7.83 -12.88
N SER A 26 -11.78 -8.62 -13.47
CA SER A 26 -12.25 -9.90 -12.91
C SER A 26 -11.17 -10.99 -12.82
N ILE A 27 -10.02 -10.80 -13.46
CA ILE A 27 -8.85 -11.67 -13.32
C ILE A 27 -8.23 -11.63 -11.92
N TYR A 28 -8.56 -10.61 -11.13
CA TYR A 28 -8.09 -10.45 -9.75
C TYR A 28 -9.03 -11.09 -8.73
N ARG A 29 -9.90 -12.02 -9.14
CA ARG A 29 -10.85 -12.73 -8.27
C ARG A 29 -10.22 -13.44 -7.09
N GLU A 30 -8.92 -13.71 -7.12
CA GLU A 30 -8.18 -14.34 -6.02
C GLU A 30 -7.61 -13.32 -5.02
N TYR A 31 -7.72 -12.03 -5.30
CA TYR A 31 -7.19 -10.94 -4.50
C TYR A 31 -8.29 -9.99 -4.04
N LYS A 32 -8.22 -9.62 -2.76
CA LYS A 32 -8.89 -8.44 -2.22
C LYS A 32 -7.99 -7.23 -2.43
N LEU A 33 -8.59 -6.13 -2.86
CA LEU A 33 -7.91 -4.86 -2.99
C LEU A 33 -8.24 -3.94 -1.81
N ASP A 34 -7.22 -3.63 -1.02
CA ASP A 34 -7.30 -2.69 0.10
C ASP A 34 -6.52 -1.40 -0.19
N CYS A 35 -7.03 -0.29 0.31
CA CYS A 35 -6.42 1.04 0.23
C CYS A 35 -6.27 1.62 1.62
N CYS A 36 -5.25 2.45 1.78
CA CYS A 36 -5.12 3.32 2.92
C CYS A 36 -4.39 4.60 2.53
N THR A 37 -4.37 5.56 3.45
CA THR A 37 -3.57 6.77 3.34
C THR A 37 -2.66 6.88 4.54
N LEU A 38 -1.40 7.24 4.29
CA LEU A 38 -0.41 7.53 5.31
C LEU A 38 -0.11 9.03 5.31
N SER A 39 -0.24 9.68 6.46
CA SER A 39 0.22 11.06 6.62
C SER A 39 1.68 11.04 7.06
N VAL A 40 2.55 11.71 6.31
CA VAL A 40 3.98 11.81 6.62
C VAL A 40 4.43 13.27 6.66
N PRO A 41 5.46 13.63 7.43
CA PRO A 41 5.95 14.99 7.47
C PRO A 41 6.56 15.34 6.12
N LEU A 42 6.27 16.54 5.64
CA LEU A 42 6.94 17.06 4.45
C LEU A 42 8.44 17.27 4.71
N ASN A 43 8.79 17.66 5.93
CA ASN A 43 10.16 17.78 6.39
C ASN A 43 10.33 17.01 7.70
N TYR A 44 11.03 15.89 7.66
CA TYR A 44 11.26 15.06 8.84
C TYR A 44 12.11 15.76 9.93
N ALA A 45 12.97 16.71 9.57
CA ALA A 45 13.73 17.50 10.54
C ALA A 45 12.89 18.61 11.21
N ARG A 46 11.77 19.02 10.58
CA ARG A 46 10.82 20.02 11.09
C ARG A 46 9.38 19.62 10.73
N PRO A 47 8.74 18.73 11.51
CA PRO A 47 7.46 18.11 11.16
C PRO A 47 6.26 19.04 11.41
N ASN A 48 6.24 20.22 10.79
CA ASN A 48 5.17 21.22 10.93
C ASN A 48 4.09 21.15 9.84
N ARG A 49 4.39 20.47 8.72
CA ARG A 49 3.46 20.21 7.62
C ARG A 49 3.54 18.75 7.24
N SER A 50 2.44 18.22 6.74
CA SER A 50 2.35 16.83 6.27
C SER A 50 1.87 16.75 4.83
N ILE A 51 2.25 15.66 4.18
CA ILE A 51 1.68 15.22 2.90
C ILE A 51 1.02 13.86 3.10
N THR A 52 0.13 13.50 2.18
CA THR A 52 -0.55 12.21 2.19
C THR A 52 0.01 11.31 1.12
N ILE A 53 0.42 10.11 1.52
CA ILE A 53 0.83 9.03 0.62
C ILE A 53 -0.34 8.04 0.53
N SER A 54 -0.86 7.83 -0.68
CA SER A 54 -1.84 6.78 -0.93
C SER A 54 -1.14 5.44 -1.12
N MET A 55 -1.62 4.41 -0.44
CA MET A 55 -1.12 3.05 -0.57
C MET A 55 -2.25 2.11 -0.99
N SER A 56 -1.89 1.10 -1.78
CA SER A 56 -2.80 0.05 -2.22
C SER A 56 -2.12 -1.30 -2.02
N ARG A 57 -2.90 -2.29 -1.59
CA ARG A 57 -2.42 -3.65 -1.33
C ARG A 57 -3.38 -4.66 -1.94
N LEU A 58 -2.79 -5.72 -2.50
CA LEU A 58 -3.51 -6.93 -2.88
C LEU A 58 -3.31 -7.94 -1.76
N SER A 59 -4.40 -8.46 -1.23
CA SER A 59 -4.38 -9.49 -0.20
C SER A 59 -5.05 -10.74 -0.75
N PRO A 60 -4.39 -11.91 -0.78
CA PRO A 60 -5.02 -13.13 -1.27
C PRO A 60 -6.27 -13.47 -0.46
N LEU A 61 -7.35 -13.87 -1.12
CA LEU A 61 -8.61 -14.23 -0.44
C LEU A 61 -8.51 -15.54 0.36
N GLN A 62 -7.62 -16.44 -0.06
CA GLN A 62 -7.48 -17.80 0.51
C GLN A 62 -6.20 -18.00 1.32
N SER A 63 -5.47 -16.94 1.67
CA SER A 63 -4.23 -17.08 2.44
C SER A 63 -4.49 -17.36 3.91
N THR A 64 -3.92 -18.46 4.41
CA THR A 64 -4.02 -18.89 5.81
C THR A 64 -2.80 -18.50 6.67
N SER A 65 -1.74 -17.89 6.09
CA SER A 65 -0.48 -17.70 6.83
C SER A 65 0.51 -16.65 6.28
N GLN A 66 0.07 -15.64 5.53
CA GLN A 66 1.01 -14.65 5.00
C GLN A 66 1.27 -13.48 5.96
N ASN A 67 2.46 -13.50 6.57
CA ASN A 67 3.02 -12.42 7.38
C ASN A 67 3.97 -11.49 6.60
N ASN A 68 4.27 -11.83 5.35
CA ASN A 68 5.23 -11.09 4.53
C ASN A 68 4.48 -10.12 3.62
N THR A 69 5.06 -8.96 3.34
CA THR A 69 4.53 -7.98 2.40
C THR A 69 5.58 -7.59 1.39
N LEU A 70 5.28 -7.77 0.10
CA LEU A 70 6.12 -7.30 -0.98
C LEU A 70 5.81 -5.83 -1.30
N PHE A 71 6.74 -4.94 -0.96
CA PHE A 71 6.67 -3.54 -1.37
C PHE A 71 7.26 -3.37 -2.76
N ILE A 72 6.44 -2.88 -3.69
CA ILE A 72 6.89 -2.61 -5.05
C ILE A 72 6.86 -1.10 -5.29
N LEU A 73 7.98 -0.56 -5.74
CA LEU A 73 8.11 0.83 -6.15
C LEU A 73 8.35 0.85 -7.66
N MET A 74 7.47 1.53 -8.40
CA MET A 74 7.72 1.77 -9.81
C MET A 74 8.79 2.86 -9.94
N GLY A 75 9.78 2.62 -10.80
CA GLY A 75 10.84 3.59 -11.09
C GLY A 75 10.34 4.79 -11.92
N GLY A 76 11.23 5.77 -12.11
CA GLY A 76 10.91 7.07 -12.70
C GLY A 76 10.06 7.93 -11.76
N PRO A 77 10.29 9.24 -11.67
CA PRO A 77 9.45 10.10 -10.84
C PRO A 77 8.07 10.32 -11.47
N GLY A 78 7.01 10.25 -10.65
CA GLY A 78 5.64 10.62 -11.03
C GLY A 78 4.74 9.48 -11.55
N ALA A 79 5.27 8.27 -11.72
CA ALA A 79 4.46 7.11 -12.08
C ALA A 79 3.59 6.63 -10.90
N SER A 80 2.33 6.29 -11.15
CA SER A 80 1.42 5.80 -10.11
C SER A 80 1.60 4.30 -9.88
N GLY A 81 1.98 3.90 -8.65
CA GLY A 81 2.08 2.49 -8.23
C GLY A 81 0.80 1.67 -8.45
N TRP A 82 -0.35 2.34 -8.62
CA TRP A 82 -1.61 1.71 -8.99
C TRP A 82 -1.55 0.92 -10.30
N ASN A 83 -0.88 1.47 -11.31
CA ASN A 83 -0.75 0.81 -12.62
C ASN A 83 0.16 -0.42 -12.53
N LEU A 84 1.20 -0.35 -11.69
CA LEU A 84 2.08 -1.49 -11.43
C LEU A 84 1.36 -2.60 -10.68
N LEU A 85 0.52 -2.25 -9.70
CA LEU A 85 -0.21 -3.24 -8.90
C LEU A 85 -1.12 -4.11 -9.77
N LYS A 86 -1.74 -3.52 -10.80
CA LYS A 86 -2.51 -4.26 -11.81
C LYS A 86 -1.63 -5.27 -12.57
N SER A 87 -0.43 -4.87 -12.97
CA SER A 87 0.51 -5.76 -13.66
C SER A 87 1.08 -6.84 -12.73
N ALA A 88 1.37 -6.51 -11.47
CA ALA A 88 1.91 -7.46 -10.50
C ALA A 88 0.95 -8.63 -10.23
N ALA A 89 -0.35 -8.35 -10.14
CA ALA A 89 -1.37 -9.37 -9.97
C ALA A 89 -1.52 -10.35 -11.14
N LEU A 90 -1.04 -9.97 -12.34
CA LEU A 90 -0.96 -10.87 -13.50
C LEU A 90 0.27 -11.78 -13.46
N LEU A 91 1.35 -11.31 -12.83
CA LEU A 91 2.66 -11.97 -12.85
C LEU A 91 2.93 -12.81 -11.61
N ILE A 92 2.26 -12.50 -10.50
CA ILE A 92 2.46 -13.15 -9.20
C ILE A 92 1.19 -13.94 -8.87
N PRO A 93 1.24 -15.29 -8.85
CA PRO A 93 0.12 -16.12 -8.42
C PRO A 93 -0.25 -15.86 -6.95
N ALA A 94 -1.56 -15.84 -6.63
CA ALA A 94 -2.06 -15.58 -5.28
C ALA A 94 -1.57 -16.58 -4.23
N GLN A 95 -1.17 -17.77 -4.69
CA GLN A 95 -0.62 -18.88 -3.92
C GLN A 95 0.75 -18.54 -3.30
N LEU A 96 1.58 -17.80 -4.04
CA LEU A 96 2.87 -17.30 -3.56
C LEU A 96 2.68 -16.08 -2.67
N GLY A 97 1.57 -15.39 -2.94
CA GLY A 97 1.05 -14.18 -2.34
C GLY A 97 2.01 -13.02 -2.21
N LEU A 98 1.45 -11.96 -1.65
CA LEU A 98 1.96 -10.60 -1.68
C LEU A 98 1.95 -9.99 -0.29
#